data_AF-A0A3D2SDQ6-F1
#
_entry.id   AF-A0A3D2SDQ6-F1
#
_cell.length_a   1.000
_cell.length_b   1.000
_cell.length_c   1.000
_cell.angle_alpha   90.00
_cell.angle_beta   90.00
_cell.angle_gamma   90.00
#
_symmetry.space_group_name_H-M   'P 1'
#
loop_
_entity.id
_entity.type
_entity.pdbx_description
1 polymer ?
#
loop_
_entity_poly.entity_id
_entity_poly.type
_entity_poly.pdbx_seq_one_letter_code
_entity_poly.pdbx_strand_id
1 'polypeptide(L)'
;MVIGTLLLLLPNSTNIELSVIDALFTSTSAVCVTGLIVVDTATAFTPMGQTIILVLIQAGGIGILTFTSFFGMYLRTSSSFQSQLMLGDMLNEDRMSDIFKNLVRVIVFTISIELIFAGF
;
A
#
# COMPACT_ATOMS: atom_id res chain seq x y z
N MET A 1 -6.44 -0.08 9.32
CA MET A 1 -6.05 0.21 10.72
C MET A 1 -6.73 -0.80 11.66
N VAL A 2 -8.02 -0.67 12.01
CA VAL A 2 -8.68 -1.59 12.98
C VAL A 2 -8.53 -3.08 12.64
N ILE A 3 -8.75 -3.47 11.39
CA ILE A 3 -8.59 -4.87 10.94
C ILE A 3 -7.12 -5.32 11.07
N GLY A 4 -6.17 -4.46 10.71
CA GLY A 4 -4.74 -4.75 10.84
C GLY A 4 -4.30 -4.88 12.29
N THR A 5 -4.82 -4.04 13.18
CA THR A 5 -4.63 -4.13 14.62
C THR A 5 -5.14 -5.45 15.17
N LEU A 6 -6.36 -5.85 14.81
CA LEU A 6 -6.92 -7.15 15.22
C LEU A 6 -6.09 -8.34 14.69
N LEU A 7 -5.63 -8.26 13.44
CA LEU A 7 -4.77 -9.29 12.86
C LEU A 7 -3.41 -9.38 13.56
N LEU A 8 -2.82 -8.25 13.98
CA LEU A 8 -1.54 -8.23 14.70
C LEU A 8 -1.65 -8.66 16.16
N LEU A 9 -2.82 -8.54 16.77
CA LEU A 9 -3.10 -9.00 18.14
C LEU A 9 -3.32 -10.53 18.24
N LEU A 10 -3.34 -11.25 17.12
CA LEU A 10 -3.44 -12.72 17.17
C LEU A 10 -2.18 -13.32 17.81
N PRO A 11 -2.32 -14.35 18.66
CA PRO A 11 -1.17 -14.99 19.32
C PRO A 11 -0.20 -15.66 18.34
N ASN A 12 -0.63 -15.98 17.12
CA ASN A 12 0.25 -16.51 16.07
C ASN A 12 1.04 -15.43 15.34
N SER A 13 0.76 -14.15 15.57
CA SER A 13 1.38 -13.02 14.85
C SER A 13 2.53 -12.38 15.62
N THR A 14 2.64 -12.60 16.94
CA THR A 14 3.66 -11.99 17.80
C THR A 14 4.39 -13.05 18.63
N ASN A 15 5.69 -12.86 18.86
CA ASN A 15 6.48 -13.67 19.79
C ASN A 15 6.47 -13.11 21.22
N ILE A 16 5.94 -11.89 21.39
CA ILE A 16 5.88 -11.15 22.65
C ILE A 16 4.44 -10.72 22.95
N GLU A 17 4.16 -10.42 24.22
CA GLU A 17 2.94 -9.73 24.60
C GLU A 17 2.95 -8.31 24.01
N LEU A 18 2.05 -8.07 23.07
CA LEU A 18 1.97 -6.82 22.33
C LEU A 18 0.77 -6.00 22.82
N SER A 19 1.02 -4.76 23.25
CA SER A 19 -0.06 -3.87 23.68
C SER A 19 -0.96 -3.50 22.51
N VAL A 20 -2.26 -3.32 22.78
CA VAL A 20 -3.25 -2.90 21.76
C VAL A 20 -2.86 -1.57 21.12
N ILE A 21 -2.25 -0.67 21.91
CA ILE A 21 -1.79 0.65 21.42
C ILE A 21 -0.63 0.48 20.42
N ASP A 22 0.27 -0.47 20.67
CA ASP A 22 1.43 -0.73 19.83
C ASP A 22 1.00 -1.43 18.53
N ALA A 23 0.04 -2.36 18.60
CA ALA A 23 -0.59 -2.95 17.42
C ALA A 23 -1.31 -1.90 16.56
N LEU A 24 -2.00 -0.94 17.18
CA LEU A 24 -2.69 0.14 16.49
C LEU A 24 -1.71 1.08 15.80
N PHE A 25 -0.64 1.46 16.50
CA PHE A 25 0.41 2.31 15.95
C PHE A 25 1.10 1.61 14.79
N THR A 26 1.49 0.35 14.96
CA THR A 26 2.17 -0.45 13.92
C THR A 26 1.28 -0.60 12.69
N SER A 27 -0.01 -0.93 12.87
CA SER A 27 -0.96 -1.02 11.75
C SER A 27 -1.15 0.32 11.03
N THR A 28 -1.19 1.43 11.78
CA THR A 28 -1.34 2.77 11.21
C THR A 28 -0.09 3.18 10.44
N SER A 29 1.09 2.96 11.00
CA SER A 29 2.35 3.27 10.34
C SER A 29 2.54 2.45 9.06
N ALA A 30 2.21 1.16 9.09
CA ALA A 30 2.24 0.29 7.93
C ALA A 30 1.29 0.79 6.83
N VAL A 31 0.02 1.07 7.16
CA VAL A 31 -0.98 1.55 6.17
C VAL A 31 -0.65 2.95 5.64
N CYS A 32 -0.05 3.82 6.45
CA CYS A 32 0.38 5.13 5.97
C CYS A 32 1.77 5.08 5.30
N VAL A 33 2.42 3.92 5.26
CA VAL A 33 3.76 3.71 4.71
C VAL A 33 4.79 4.68 5.31
N THR A 34 4.67 4.96 6.62
CA THR A 34 5.57 5.92 7.30
C THR A 34 6.86 5.28 7.82
N GLY A 35 6.84 3.98 8.11
CA GLY A 35 8.02 3.24 8.58
C GLY A 35 8.41 3.47 10.04
N LEU A 36 7.48 3.96 10.87
CA LEU A 36 7.69 4.12 12.31
C LEU A 36 7.34 2.83 13.04
N ILE A 37 8.27 2.34 13.85
CA ILE A 37 8.12 1.12 14.65
C ILE A 37 8.17 1.46 16.14
N VAL A 38 7.27 0.87 16.94
CA VAL A 38 7.29 0.99 18.42
C VAL A 38 8.05 -0.17 19.04
N VAL A 39 7.98 -1.33 18.39
CA VAL A 39 8.69 -2.56 18.74
C VAL A 39 9.45 -3.05 17.52
N ASP A 40 10.59 -3.71 17.75
CA ASP A 40 11.41 -4.24 16.67
C ASP A 40 10.62 -5.27 15.85
N THR A 41 10.38 -4.96 14.58
CA THR A 41 9.52 -5.76 13.72
C THR A 41 10.14 -7.11 13.35
N ALA A 42 11.47 -7.18 13.33
CA ALA A 42 12.20 -8.39 12.97
C ALA A 42 12.13 -9.46 14.07
N THR A 43 12.09 -9.04 15.34
CA THR A 43 12.13 -9.95 16.50
C THR A 43 10.76 -10.11 17.17
N ALA A 44 9.94 -9.06 17.22
CA ALA A 44 8.65 -9.08 17.91
C ALA A 44 7.55 -9.83 17.14
N PHE A 45 7.58 -9.82 15.81
CA PHE A 45 6.56 -10.45 14.98
C PHE A 45 7.03 -11.78 14.41
N THR A 46 6.11 -12.73 14.31
CA THR A 46 6.34 -14.00 13.62
C THR A 46 6.37 -13.78 12.10
N PRO A 47 6.80 -14.77 11.29
CA PRO A 47 6.69 -14.68 9.83
C PRO A 47 5.26 -14.37 9.35
N MET A 48 4.25 -14.85 10.07
CA MET A 48 2.85 -14.52 9.81
C MET A 48 2.55 -13.04 10.10
N GLY A 49 3.02 -12.51 11.24
CA GLY A 49 2.90 -11.09 11.58
C GLY A 49 3.59 -10.17 10.58
N GLN A 50 4.81 -10.53 10.15
CA GLN A 50 5.56 -9.81 9.12
C GLN A 50 4.80 -9.79 7.79
N THR A 51 4.22 -10.92 7.38
CA THR A 51 3.36 -10.99 6.18
C THR A 51 2.16 -10.05 6.28
N ILE A 52 1.50 -9.98 7.45
CA ILE A 52 0.39 -9.05 7.67
C ILE A 52 0.86 -7.60 7.51
N ILE A 53 2.01 -7.24 8.07
CA ILE A 53 2.58 -5.89 7.94
C ILE A 53 2.88 -5.56 6.49
N LEU A 54 3.48 -6.49 5.73
CA LEU A 54 3.74 -6.30 4.29
C LEU A 54 2.45 -6.05 3.50
N VAL A 55 1.39 -6.83 3.77
CA VAL A 55 0.08 -6.63 3.13
C VAL A 55 -0.50 -5.25 3.49
N LEU A 56 -0.36 -4.80 4.74
CA LEU A 56 -0.81 -3.47 5.17
C LEU A 56 -0.04 -2.35 4.46
N ILE A 57 1.28 -2.50 4.28
CA ILE A 57 2.12 -1.55 3.54
C ILE A 57 1.68 -1.47 2.08
N GLN A 58 1.47 -2.62 1.44
CA GLN A 58 0.99 -2.65 0.05
C GLN A 58 -0.35 -1.94 -0.07
N ALA A 59 -1.33 -2.31 0.77
CA ALA A 59 -2.65 -1.68 0.80
C ALA A 59 -2.58 -0.16 1.00
N GLY A 60 -1.68 0.30 1.86
CA GLY A 60 -1.37 1.71 2.06
C GLY A 60 -0.86 2.43 0.81
N GLY A 61 0.13 1.81 0.14
CA GLY A 61 0.68 2.31 -1.11
C GLY A 61 -0.37 2.46 -2.22
N ILE A 62 -1.32 1.52 -2.30
CA ILE A 62 -2.45 1.61 -3.24
C ILE A 62 -3.29 2.86 -3.00
N GLY A 63 -3.59 3.15 -1.73
CA GLY A 63 -4.39 4.30 -1.34
C GLY A 63 -3.78 5.62 -1.80
N ILE A 64 -2.49 5.82 -1.53
CA ILE A 64 -1.77 7.06 -1.87
C ILE A 64 -1.66 7.27 -3.39
N LEU A 65 -1.36 6.20 -4.15
CA LEU A 65 -1.25 6.27 -5.61
C LEU A 65 -2.60 6.62 -6.24
N THR A 66 -3.68 5.97 -5.78
CA THR A 66 -5.04 6.23 -6.27
C THR A 66 -5.47 7.67 -5.98
N PHE A 67 -5.23 8.16 -4.76
CA PHE A 67 -5.55 9.53 -4.38
C PHE A 67 -4.78 10.55 -5.21
N THR A 68 -3.47 10.35 -5.37
CA THR A 68 -2.61 11.24 -6.16
C THR A 68 -3.03 11.29 -7.62
N SER A 69 -3.34 10.14 -8.24
CA SER A 69 -3.82 10.08 -9.63
C SER A 69 -5.19 10.72 -9.81
N PHE A 70 -6.13 10.49 -8.89
CA PHE A 70 -7.45 11.10 -8.93
C PHE A 70 -7.37 12.63 -8.79
N PHE A 71 -6.57 13.13 -7.84
CA PHE A 71 -6.37 14.55 -7.64
C PHE A 71 -5.62 15.20 -8.82
N GLY A 72 -4.61 14.54 -9.36
CA GLY A 72 -3.90 14.98 -10.56
C GLY A 72 -4.80 15.08 -11.79
N MET A 73 -5.77 14.17 -11.94
CA MET A 73 -6.78 14.23 -13.00
C MET A 73 -7.75 15.39 -12.81
N TYR A 74 -8.19 15.64 -11.57
CA TYR A 74 -9.06 16.77 -11.24
C TYR A 74 -8.38 18.12 -11.55
N LEU A 75 -7.12 18.31 -11.16
CA LEU A 75 -6.37 19.53 -11.46
C LEU A 75 -6.07 19.71 -12.96
N ARG A 76 -5.78 18.63 -13.71
CA ARG A 76 -5.52 18.73 -15.16
C ARG A 76 -6.76 19.03 -15.99
N THR A 77 -7.95 18.72 -15.48
CA THR A 77 -9.21 18.95 -16.21
C THR A 77 -9.49 20.45 -16.43
N SER A 78 -9.04 21.35 -15.54
CA SER A 78 -9.28 22.80 -15.73
C SER A 78 -8.44 23.46 -16.83
N SER A 79 -7.31 22.87 -17.23
CA SER A 79 -6.41 23.44 -18.26
C SER A 79 -6.60 22.84 -19.66
N SER A 80 -7.47 21.84 -19.83
CA SER A 80 -7.57 21.05 -21.06
C SER A 80 -8.93 21.12 -21.76
N PHE A 81 -9.83 22.03 -21.38
CA PHE A 81 -11.13 22.16 -22.06
C PHE A 81 -11.02 22.61 -23.54
N GLN A 82 -9.89 23.19 -23.95
CA GLN A 82 -9.70 23.69 -25.31
C GLN A 82 -8.98 22.71 -26.26
N SER A 83 -8.32 21.67 -25.72
CA SER A 83 -7.60 20.64 -26.50
C SER A 83 -8.30 19.27 -26.52
N GLN A 84 -9.44 19.13 -25.85
CA GLN A 84 -10.18 17.86 -25.73
C GLN A 84 -11.07 17.52 -26.93
N LEU A 85 -11.44 18.49 -27.78
CA LEU A 85 -12.30 18.23 -28.95
C LEU A 85 -11.58 17.56 -30.13
N MET A 86 -10.25 17.62 -30.20
CA MET A 86 -9.47 16.98 -31.28
C MET A 86 -8.78 15.66 -30.86
N LEU A 87 -8.70 15.38 -29.56
CA LEU A 87 -8.02 14.19 -29.02
C LEU A 87 -8.99 13.12 -28.51
N GLY A 88 -10.31 13.33 -28.66
CA GLY A 88 -11.37 12.43 -28.19
C GLY A 88 -11.28 11.01 -28.74
N ASP A 89 -10.66 10.81 -29.91
CA ASP A 89 -10.49 9.49 -30.54
C ASP A 89 -9.18 8.78 -30.20
N MET A 90 -8.17 9.46 -29.65
CA MET A 90 -6.86 8.86 -29.33
C MET A 90 -6.62 8.65 -27.82
N LEU A 91 -7.49 9.19 -26.96
CA LEU A 91 -7.33 9.19 -25.50
C LEU A 91 -8.32 8.29 -24.76
N ASN A 92 -8.97 7.38 -25.50
CA ASN A 92 -9.87 6.35 -24.99
C ASN A 92 -9.12 5.03 -24.71
N GLU A 93 -7.88 5.11 -24.21
CA GLU A 93 -7.28 4.00 -23.48
C GLU A 93 -7.61 4.20 -22.00
N ASP A 94 -8.28 3.20 -21.44
CA ASP A 94 -8.74 3.08 -20.07
C ASP A 94 -7.72 3.60 -19.03
N ARG A 95 -7.77 4.88 -18.69
CA ARG A 95 -6.88 5.47 -17.66
C ARG A 95 -7.08 4.84 -16.29
N MET A 96 -8.28 4.33 -16.02
CA MET A 96 -8.54 3.47 -14.85
C MET A 96 -7.77 2.16 -14.97
N SER A 97 -7.78 1.50 -16.13
CA SER A 97 -6.98 0.30 -16.37
C SER A 97 -5.47 0.58 -16.24
N ASP A 98 -4.98 1.76 -16.59
CA ASP A 98 -3.56 2.11 -16.46
C ASP A 98 -3.12 2.29 -15.01
N ILE A 99 -3.98 2.86 -14.16
CA ILE A 99 -3.72 2.95 -12.72
C ILE A 99 -3.69 1.55 -12.11
N PHE A 100 -4.67 0.70 -12.45
CA PHE A 100 -4.68 -0.71 -12.01
C PHE A 100 -3.48 -1.50 -12.56
N LYS A 101 -3.07 -1.28 -13.82
CA LYS A 101 -1.87 -1.91 -14.40
C LYS A 101 -0.59 -1.47 -13.71
N ASN A 102 -0.42 -0.18 -13.42
CA ASN A 102 0.74 0.32 -12.68
C ASN A 102 0.77 -0.22 -11.26
N LEU A 103 -0.39 -0.36 -10.62
CA LEU A 103 -0.52 -0.98 -9.31
C LEU A 103 -0.08 -2.44 -9.30
N VAL A 104 -0.65 -3.25 -10.20
CA VAL A 104 -0.27 -4.66 -10.33
C VAL A 104 1.22 -4.77 -10.67
N ARG A 105 1.76 -3.88 -11.51
CA ARG A 105 3.19 -3.84 -11.81
C ARG A 105 4.04 -3.55 -10.58
N VAL A 106 3.67 -2.57 -9.74
CA VAL A 106 4.41 -2.25 -8.51
C VAL A 106 4.33 -3.42 -7.52
N ILE A 107 3.15 -4.02 -7.32
CA ILE A 107 2.97 -5.17 -6.42
C ILE A 107 3.82 -6.36 -6.89
N VAL A 108 3.73 -6.72 -8.18
CA VAL A 108 4.51 -7.83 -8.76
C VAL A 108 6.00 -7.54 -8.66
N PHE A 109 6.44 -6.31 -8.94
CA PHE A 109 7.84 -5.92 -8.83
C PHE A 109 8.35 -6.01 -7.39
N THR A 110 7.60 -5.48 -6.42
CA THR A 110 7.94 -5.54 -5.00
C THR A 110 8.01 -6.98 -4.51
N ILE A 111 6.99 -7.81 -4.79
CA ILE A 111 6.97 -9.22 -4.39
C ILE A 111 8.11 -10.00 -5.05
N SER A 112 8.44 -9.71 -6.31
CA SER A 112 9.55 -10.36 -7.01
C SER A 112 10.88 -10.07 -6.33
N ILE A 113 11.12 -8.81 -5.95
CA ILE A 113 12.33 -8.42 -5.22
C ILE A 113 12.36 -9.06 -3.82
N GLU A 114 11.23 -9.02 -3.10
CA GLU A 114 11.13 -9.65 -1.77
C GLU A 114 11.44 -11.14 -1.83
N LEU A 115 10.93 -11.89 -2.81
CA LEU A 115 11.21 -13.32 -2.96
C LEU A 115 12.68 -13.61 -3.26
N ILE A 116 13.32 -12.78 -4.09
CA ILE A 116 14.74 -12.94 -4.45
C ILE A 116 15.63 -12.70 -3.21
N PHE A 117 15.33 -11.68 -2.42
CA PHE A 117 16.11 -11.32 -1.24
C PHE A 117 15.77 -12.16 0.00
N ALA A 118 14.53 -12.60 0.17
CA ALA A 118 14.13 -13.47 1.29
C ALA A 118 14.68 -14.90 1.16
N GLY A 119 15.07 -15.31 -0.05
CA GLY A 119 15.73 -16.60 -0.31
C GLY A 119 17.25 -16.59 -0.14
N PHE A 120 17.87 -15.43 0.12
CA PHE A 120 19.31 -15.25 0.33
C PHE A 120 19.62 -14.92 1.79
#